data_AF-E0W3Q8-F1
#
_entry.id   AF-E0W3Q8-F1
#
_cell.length_a   1.000
_cell.length_b   1.000
_cell.length_c   1.000
_cell.angle_alpha   90.00
_cell.angle_beta   90.00
_cell.angle_gamma   90.00
#
_symmetry.space_group_name_H-M   'P 1'
#
loop_
_entity.id
_entity.type
_entity.pdbx_description
1 polymer ?
#
loop_
_entity_poly.entity_id
_entity_poly.type
_entity_poly.pdbx_seq_one_letter_code
_entity_poly.pdbx_strand_id
1 'polypeptide(L)' 'MSSRRMLYPYHIKAKFALFPHRFMWEKDWRFKYTCIAAILVLPIMLKLQSGINSPGNVKRWEATVAKNEAEHQKHVAHMF' A
#
# COMPACT_ATOMS: atom_id res chain seq x y z
N MET A 1 -28.30 22.77 20.18
CA MET A 1 -27.55 22.70 18.90
C MET A 1 -28.18 21.63 18.04
N SER A 2 -28.65 21.98 16.84
CA SER A 2 -29.24 21.02 15.91
C SER A 2 -28.19 19.97 15.53
N SER A 3 -28.35 18.74 16.05
CA SER A 3 -27.48 17.58 15.81
C SER A 3 -27.77 16.95 14.43
N ARG A 4 -27.87 17.79 13.40
CA ARG A 4 -28.15 17.30 12.05
C ARG A 4 -26.85 16.76 11.46
N ARG A 5 -26.82 15.44 11.26
CA ARG A 5 -25.70 14.75 10.60
C ARG A 5 -25.50 15.33 9.19
N MET A 6 -24.27 15.72 8.87
CA MET A 6 -23.90 16.20 7.53
C MET A 6 -24.08 15.09 6.49
N LEU A 7 -24.67 15.40 5.34
CA LEU A 7 -24.89 14.44 4.26
C LEU A 7 -23.57 13.99 3.60
N TYR A 8 -22.67 14.96 3.37
CA TYR A 8 -21.34 14.73 2.80
C TYR A 8 -20.28 15.34 3.71
N PRO A 9 -19.67 14.54 4.60
CA PRO A 9 -18.64 15.04 5.48
C PRO A 9 -17.35 15.35 4.71
N TYR A 10 -16.79 16.54 4.92
CA TYR A 10 -15.52 16.95 4.31
C TYR A 10 -14.30 16.32 4.99
N HIS A 11 -14.46 15.81 6.21
CA HIS A 11 -13.40 15.16 6.98
C HIS A 11 -13.43 13.64 6.81
N ILE A 12 -12.26 13.04 6.62
CA ILE A 12 -12.10 11.58 6.47
C ILE A 12 -12.68 10.84 7.67
N LYS A 13 -12.44 11.31 8.90
CA LYS A 13 -13.00 10.71 10.12
C LYS A 13 -14.52 10.63 10.10
N ALA A 14 -15.17 11.71 9.64
CA ALA A 14 -16.61 11.77 9.55
C ALA A 14 -17.14 10.88 8.42
N LYS A 15 -16.42 10.74 7.30
CA LYS A 15 -16.77 9.74 6.26
C LYS A 15 -16.75 8.31 6.79
N PHE A 16 -15.76 7.95 7.60
CA PHE A 16 -15.71 6.64 8.25
C PHE A 16 -16.85 6.45 9.26
N ALA A 17 -17.18 7.46 10.07
CA ALA A 17 -18.28 7.36 11.01
C ALA A 17 -19.65 7.21 10.32
N LEU A 18 -19.81 7.80 9.12
CA LEU A 18 -21.03 7.69 8.33
C LEU A 18 -21.12 6.43 7.47
N PHE A 19 -20.00 5.74 7.23
CA PHE A 19 -20.01 4.53 6.42
C PHE A 19 -20.78 3.41 7.15
N PRO A 20 -21.69 2.69 6.46
CA PRO A 20 -22.54 1.68 7.09
C PRO A 20 -21.79 0.35 7.29
N HIS A 21 -20.77 0.35 8.17
CA HIS A 21 -19.87 -0.80 8.43
C HIS A 21 -20.62 -2.10 8.70
N ARG A 22 -21.61 -2.06 9.60
CA ARG A 22 -22.38 -3.24 10.00
C ARG A 22 -23.17 -3.82 8.83
N PHE A 23 -23.86 -2.97 8.07
CA PHE A 23 -24.65 -3.40 6.91
C PHE A 23 -23.75 -4.04 5.85
N MET A 24 -22.58 -3.44 5.58
CA MET A 24 -21.60 -4.01 4.65
C MET A 24 -21.07 -5.37 5.13
N TRP A 25 -20.78 -5.51 6.42
CA TRP A 25 -20.28 -6.77 6.99
C TRP A 25 -21.30 -7.91 6.97
N GLU A 26 -22.58 -7.59 7.18
CA GLU A 26 -23.67 -8.57 7.22
C GLU A 26 -24.23 -8.91 5.83
N LYS A 27 -24.27 -7.93 4.90
CA LYS A 27 -24.95 -8.08 3.61
C LYS A 27 -24.01 -8.28 2.42
N ASP A 28 -22.78 -7.77 2.49
CA ASP A 28 -21.79 -7.97 1.44
C ASP A 28 -20.69 -8.92 1.91
N TRP A 29 -20.79 -10.18 1.48
CA TRP A 29 -19.78 -11.19 1.77
C TRP A 29 -18.39 -10.77 1.27
N ARG A 30 -18.30 -10.10 0.11
CA ARG A 30 -17.02 -9.69 -0.47
C ARG A 30 -16.32 -8.72 0.46
N PHE A 31 -17.03 -7.73 0.98
CA PHE A 31 -16.46 -6.78 1.94
C PHE A 31 -15.87 -7.49 3.16
N LYS A 32 -16.64 -8.40 3.77
CA LYS A 32 -16.20 -9.19 4.92
C LYS A 32 -14.94 -10.02 4.60
N TYR A 33 -14.96 -10.81 3.53
CA TYR A 33 -13.83 -11.69 3.20
C TYR A 33 -12.61 -10.92 2.68
N THR A 34 -12.78 -9.78 2.00
CA THR A 34 -11.67 -8.91 1.63
C THR A 34 -10.98 -8.33 2.86
N CYS A 35 -11.74 -7.85 3.86
CA CYS A 35 -11.16 -7.38 5.12
C CYS A 35 -10.43 -8.51 5.87
N ILE A 36 -11.03 -9.70 5.95
CA ILE A 36 -10.40 -10.86 6.59
C ILE A 36 -9.11 -11.25 5.84
N ALA A 37 -9.15 -11.35 4.52
CA ALA A 37 -7.98 -11.69 3.70
C ALA A 37 -6.86 -10.65 3.86
N ALA A 38 -7.20 -9.36 3.86
CA ALA A 38 -6.23 -8.28 4.07
C ALA A 38 -5.51 -8.44 5.42
N ILE A 39 -6.26 -8.72 6.51
CA ILE A 39 -5.69 -8.92 7.84
C ILE A 39 -4.80 -10.16 7.90
N LEU A 40 -5.22 -11.27 7.27
CA LEU A 40 -4.45 -12.51 7.25
C LEU A 40 -3.17 -12.41 6.42
N VAL A 41 -3.21 -11.67 5.31
CA VAL A 41 -2.07 -11.49 4.40
C VAL A 41 -1.09 -10.44 4.92
N LEU A 42 -1.56 -9.46 5.70
CA LEU A 42 -0.74 -8.37 6.25
C LEU A 42 0.55 -8.85 6.97
N PRO A 43 0.54 -9.80 7.92
CA PRO A 43 1.77 -10.25 8.58
C PRO A 43 2.76 -10.91 7.62
N ILE A 44 2.27 -11.61 6.59
CA ILE A 44 3.11 -12.24 5.57
C ILE A 44 3.79 -11.14 4.74
N MET A 45 3.02 -10.13 4.32
CA MET A 45 3.54 -8.99 3.56
C MET A 45 4.55 -8.17 4.38
N LEU A 46 4.30 -7.95 5.68
CA LEU A 46 5.24 -7.24 6.56
C LEU A 46 6.57 -7.99 6.69
N LYS A 47 6.52 -9.32 6.87
CA LYS A 47 7.73 -10.15 6.90
C LYS A 47 8.49 -10.09 5.57
N LEU A 48 7.78 -10.24 4.46
CA LEU A 48 8.38 -10.14 3.13
C LEU A 48 9.04 -8.77 2.90
N GLN A 49 8.34 -7.69 3.24
CA GLN A 49 8.83 -6.32 3.12
C GLN A 49 10.11 -6.10 3.96
N SER A 50 10.15 -6.62 5.20
CA SER A 50 11.34 -6.53 6.04
C SER A 50 12.53 -7.33 5.48
N GLY A 51 12.28 -8.48 4.85
CA GLY A 51 13.32 -9.29 4.21
C GLY A 51 13.89 -8.61 2.96
N ILE A 52 13.03 -8.08 2.10
CA ILE A 52 13.43 -7.33 0.89
C ILE A 52 14.26 -6.11 1.28
N ASN A 53 13.82 -5.32 2.26
CA ASN A 53 14.52 -4.11 2.71
C ASN A 53 15.59 -4.37 3.78
N SER A 54 16.07 -5.61 3.90
CA SER A 54 17.20 -5.88 4.79
C SER A 54 18.43 -5.08 4.32
N PRO A 55 19.28 -4.58 5.25
CA PRO A 55 20.39 -3.70 4.88
C PRO A 55 21.40 -4.36 3.93
N GLY A 56 21.53 -5.68 3.95
CA GLY A 56 22.34 -6.43 2.99
C GLY A 56 21.77 -6.42 1.57
N ASN A 57 20.45 -6.58 1.43
CA ASN A 57 19.78 -6.57 0.13
C ASN A 57 19.76 -5.16 -0.48
N VAL A 58 19.55 -4.13 0.35
CA VAL A 58 19.59 -2.73 -0.09
C VAL A 58 20.97 -2.39 -0.66
N LYS A 59 22.06 -2.71 0.05
CA LYS A 59 23.43 -2.50 -0.44
C LYS A 59 23.72 -3.24 -1.74
N ARG A 60 23.24 -4.49 -1.86
CA ARG A 60 23.39 -5.27 -3.09
C ARG A 60 22.63 -4.64 -4.26
N TRP A 61 21.42 -4.14 -4.00
CA TRP A 61 20.61 -3.44 -4.99
C TRP A 61 21.28 -2.16 -5.46
N GLU A 62 21.76 -1.32 -4.55
CA GLU A 62 22.50 -0.08 -4.87
C GLU A 62 23.70 -0.34 -5.78
N ALA A 63 24.51 -1.38 -5.48
CA ALA A 63 25.63 -1.76 -6.33
C ALA A 63 25.20 -2.21 -7.73
N THR A 64 24.07 -2.92 -7.83
CA THR A 64 23.51 -3.36 -9.11
C THR A 64 22.99 -2.18 -9.94
N VAL A 65 22.31 -1.23 -9.28
CA VAL A 65 21.82 0.00 -9.91
C VAL A 65 22.96 0.84 -10.44
N ALA A 66 24.01 1.07 -9.64
CA ALA A 66 25.19 1.84 -10.07
C ALA A 66 25.88 1.21 -11.30
N LYS A 67 25.96 -0.14 -11.35
CA LYS A 67 26.49 -0.85 -12.51
C LYS A 67 25.63 -0.64 -13.76
N ASN A 68 24.31 -0.79 -13.62
CA ASN A 68 23.37 -0.64 -14.72
C ASN A 68 23.36 0.80 -15.26
N GLU A 69 23.46 1.80 -14.39
CA GLU A 69 23.59 3.21 -14.78
C GLU A 69 24.88 3.43 -15.58
N ALA A 70 26.02 2.89 -15.12
CA ALA A 70 27.28 2.99 -15.85
C ALA A 70 27.21 2.31 -17.23
N GLU A 71 26.55 1.16 -17.35
CA GLU A 71 26.31 0.50 -18.64
C GLU A 71 25.36 1.30 -19.53
N HIS A 72 24.31 1.89 -18.96
CA HIS A 72 23.38 2.74 -19.70
C HIS A 72 24.07 4.00 -20.23
N GLN A 73 24.90 4.66 -19.42
CA GLN A 73 25.70 5.81 -19.87
C GLN A 73 26.64 5.45 -21.03
N LYS A 74 27.28 4.27 -20.99
CA LYS A 74 28.11 3.78 -22.10
C LYS A 74 27.29 3.52 -23.37
N HIS A 75 26.12 2.93 -23.24
CA HIS A 75 25.24 2.65 -24.38
C HIS A 75 24.68 3.93 -25.00
N VAL A 76 24.27 4.90 -24.17
CA VAL A 76 23.84 6.23 -24.61
C VAL A 76 24.99 6.96 -25.30
N ALA A 77 26.20 6.93 -24.74
CA ALA A 77 27.38 7.55 -25.34
C ALA A 77 27.81 6.90 -26.67
N HIS A 78 27.44 5.64 -26.93
CA HIS A 78 27.67 4.95 -28.20
C HIS A 78 26.56 5.24 -29.24
N MET A 79 25.39 5.74 -28.82
CA MET A 79 24.28 6.07 -29.74
C MET A 79 24.38 7.47 -30.37
N PHE A 80 25.22 8.34 -29.82
CA PHE A 80 25.50 9.70 -30.31
C PHE A 80 26.90 9.79 -30.89
#